data_AF-A0A1G6LSZ3-F1
#
_entry.id   AF-A0A1G6LSZ3-F1
#
_cell.length_a   1.000
_cell.length_b   1.000
_cell.length_c   1.000
_cell.angle_alpha   90.00
_cell.angle_beta   90.00
_cell.angle_gamma   90.00
#
_symmetry.space_group_name_H-M   'P 1'
#
loop_
_entity.id
_entity.type
_entity.pdbx_description
1 polymer ?
#
loop_
_entity_poly.entity_id
_entity_poly.type
_entity_poly.pdbx_seq_one_letter_code
_entity_poly.pdbx_strand_id
1 'polypeptide(L)'
;MLPSTAPPPRPPGRTWWAIGCLALAGLWSAPLLFAVLSSHLATATVERDHDGWSCTVSWSDPAGTAHRVASDCFGEPPGSALPVLVDWTAPEAAVTTPAWLAPGWTAVAGPLVVAGGLRLWLVARRRARLRVAGPPVGPLVPPGVPAAPARTLDRTETALRRAFRSVWASTALGVVCAIVFLGLIGVMTRADGELRLAGARAEGTVVQVEPDSRSSHGGALVEFDLAGEDVVRPVDLGAHADGYEAGDPVVVWYDPADPSRLTIDDVVYEPPWTTWPAVVAVVGVLFAPALAVWTLSGVWRADRLLSRGSWQPVRVHVTAGRGALLFRTPDGTVWRSTRGPWWPTPDTEPGEPPDPDPDLPDGGPATLAGDQPVWWVTGGRAAVFSRDGGHPLVLARRRRA
;
A
#
# COMPACT_ATOMS: atom_id res chain seq x y z
N MET A 1 22.63 -51.23 -0.89
CA MET A 1 21.55 -50.37 -0.34
C MET A 1 21.90 -48.93 -0.66
N LEU A 2 21.16 -48.30 -1.58
CA LEU A 2 21.32 -46.87 -1.86
C LEU A 2 20.74 -46.08 -0.67
N PRO A 3 21.49 -45.13 -0.09
CA PRO A 3 20.97 -44.32 1.01
C PRO A 3 19.75 -43.55 0.50
N SER A 4 18.60 -43.77 1.17
CA SER A 4 17.37 -43.03 0.94
C SER A 4 17.65 -41.54 1.14
N THR A 5 17.74 -40.81 0.02
CA THR A 5 17.96 -39.36 0.04
C THR A 5 16.65 -38.72 0.44
N ALA A 6 16.51 -38.41 1.74
CA ALA A 6 15.38 -37.67 2.24
C ALA A 6 15.20 -36.39 1.40
N PRO A 7 13.98 -36.09 0.93
CA PRO A 7 13.75 -34.96 0.04
C PRO A 7 14.21 -33.66 0.71
N PRO A 8 14.93 -32.78 -0.02
CA PRO A 8 15.53 -31.59 0.58
C PRO A 8 14.45 -30.71 1.23
N PRO A 9 14.68 -30.20 2.45
CA PRO A 9 13.69 -29.44 3.19
C PRO A 9 13.19 -28.27 2.36
N ARG A 10 11.86 -28.13 2.25
CA ARG A 10 11.23 -27.03 1.51
C ARG A 10 11.67 -25.71 2.18
N PRO A 11 12.22 -24.73 1.42
CA PRO A 11 12.68 -23.48 1.99
C PRO A 11 11.49 -22.80 2.68
N PRO A 12 11.74 -22.08 3.80
CA PRO A 12 10.69 -21.33 4.46
C PRO A 12 10.06 -20.38 3.43
N GLY A 13 8.79 -20.64 3.11
CA GLY A 13 8.08 -19.89 2.07
C GLY A 13 8.14 -18.40 2.35
N ARG A 14 8.25 -17.60 1.28
CA ARG A 14 8.15 -16.14 1.20
C ARG A 14 7.61 -15.49 2.50
N THR A 15 8.46 -14.82 3.30
CA THR A 15 8.07 -14.08 4.52
C THR A 15 7.75 -12.61 4.28
N TRP A 16 7.97 -12.12 3.07
CA TRP A 16 7.83 -10.69 2.76
C TRP A 16 6.37 -10.22 2.84
N TRP A 17 5.40 -11.07 2.49
CA TRP A 17 3.98 -10.74 2.65
C TRP A 17 3.63 -10.52 4.13
N ALA A 18 4.24 -11.25 5.05
CA ALA A 18 4.00 -11.09 6.49
C ALA A 18 4.51 -9.75 7.03
N ILE A 19 5.65 -9.28 6.52
CA ILE A 19 6.17 -7.94 6.82
C ILE A 19 5.25 -6.88 6.21
N GLY A 20 4.79 -7.10 4.97
CA GLY A 20 3.83 -6.22 4.32
C GLY A 20 2.52 -6.09 5.09
N CYS A 21 1.95 -7.20 5.58
CA CYS A 21 0.75 -7.19 6.41
C CYS A 21 0.96 -6.39 7.70
N LEU A 22 2.10 -6.55 8.38
CA LEU A 22 2.39 -5.80 9.60
C LEU A 22 2.61 -4.31 9.33
N ALA A 23 3.28 -3.95 8.23
CA ALA A 23 3.46 -2.56 7.84
C ALA A 23 2.12 -1.89 7.49
N LEU A 24 1.27 -2.60 6.74
CA LEU A 24 -0.06 -2.11 6.37
C LEU A 24 -0.96 -1.98 7.61
N ALA A 25 -0.89 -2.94 8.54
CA ALA A 25 -1.60 -2.85 9.81
C ALA A 25 -1.11 -1.67 10.66
N GLY A 26 0.20 -1.44 10.76
CA GLY A 26 0.77 -0.30 11.47
C GLY A 26 0.34 1.03 10.88
N LEU A 27 0.34 1.14 9.54
CA LEU A 27 -0.12 2.32 8.82
C LEU A 27 -1.62 2.57 9.03
N TRP A 28 -2.44 1.52 8.96
CA TRP A 28 -3.89 1.57 9.26
C TRP A 28 -4.16 1.95 10.73
N SER A 29 -3.23 1.64 11.63
CA SER A 29 -3.35 1.96 13.05
C SER A 29 -2.92 3.37 13.39
N ALA A 30 -2.21 4.07 12.50
CA ALA A 30 -1.68 5.39 12.78
C ALA A 30 -2.78 6.45 13.01
N PRO A 31 -3.88 6.53 12.22
CA PRO A 31 -4.97 7.46 12.50
C PRO A 31 -5.68 7.17 13.82
N LEU A 32 -5.90 5.89 14.15
CA LEU A 32 -6.48 5.49 15.43
C LEU A 32 -5.58 5.88 16.60
N LEU A 33 -4.28 5.60 16.47
CA LEU A 33 -3.29 5.99 17.49
C LEU A 33 -3.25 7.51 17.64
N PHE A 34 -3.32 8.25 16.53
CA PHE A 34 -3.40 9.71 16.55
C PHE A 34 -4.65 10.18 17.29
N ALA A 35 -5.84 9.70 16.91
CA ALA A 35 -7.10 10.03 17.57
C ALA A 35 -7.07 9.72 19.07
N VAL A 36 -6.54 8.55 19.46
CA VAL A 36 -6.42 8.17 20.88
C VAL A 36 -5.41 9.06 21.62
N LEU A 37 -4.32 9.47 20.97
CA LEU A 37 -3.32 10.35 21.59
C LEU A 37 -3.75 11.83 21.62
N SER A 38 -4.61 12.26 20.69
CA SER A 38 -5.16 13.63 20.61
C SER A 38 -6.47 13.79 21.39
N SER A 39 -6.93 12.73 22.05
CA SER A 39 -8.17 12.76 22.83
C SER A 39 -7.94 12.25 24.25
N HIS A 40 -8.93 12.47 25.11
CA HIS A 40 -9.01 11.83 26.42
C HIS A 40 -10.33 11.07 26.55
N LEU A 41 -10.31 10.05 27.40
CA LEU A 41 -11.52 9.31 27.73
C LEU A 41 -12.28 10.10 28.80
N ALA A 42 -13.50 10.51 28.49
CA ALA A 42 -14.45 11.07 29.46
C ALA A 42 -15.65 10.13 29.62
N THR A 43 -16.39 10.30 30.72
CA THR A 43 -17.67 9.61 30.92
C THR A 43 -18.76 10.64 30.70
N ALA A 44 -19.53 10.48 29.62
CA ALA A 44 -20.68 11.33 29.34
C ALA A 44 -21.98 10.65 29.79
N THR A 45 -22.98 11.43 30.13
CA THR A 45 -24.34 10.98 30.43
C THR A 45 -25.21 11.19 29.21
N VAL A 46 -25.93 10.15 28.78
CA VAL A 46 -26.92 10.25 27.71
C VAL A 46 -28.10 11.06 28.22
N GLU A 47 -28.45 12.15 27.55
CA GLU A 47 -29.57 12.99 27.94
C GLU A 47 -30.81 12.74 27.11
N ARG A 48 -30.63 12.51 25.81
CA ARG A 48 -31.73 12.33 24.86
C ARG A 48 -31.30 11.44 23.71
N ASP A 49 -32.05 10.37 23.48
CA ASP A 49 -31.96 9.54 22.28
C ASP A 49 -32.74 10.21 21.15
N HIS A 50 -32.13 10.31 19.96
CA HIS A 50 -32.78 10.95 18.80
C HIS A 50 -33.41 9.91 17.87
N ASP A 51 -32.77 8.76 17.63
CA ASP A 51 -33.28 7.73 16.69
C ASP A 51 -32.67 6.33 16.94
N GLY A 52 -32.20 6.04 18.16
CA GLY A 52 -31.56 4.78 18.51
C GLY A 52 -30.14 4.60 17.95
N TRP A 53 -29.63 5.56 17.17
CA TRP A 53 -28.25 5.59 16.68
C TRP A 53 -27.48 6.79 17.23
N SER A 54 -28.09 7.98 17.20
CA SER A 54 -27.52 9.21 17.74
C SER A 54 -28.23 9.64 19.03
N CYS A 55 -27.49 10.28 19.92
CA CYS A 55 -28.03 10.86 21.13
C CYS A 55 -27.30 12.15 21.51
N THR A 56 -27.92 12.98 22.33
CA THR A 56 -27.22 14.09 23.00
C THR A 56 -26.60 13.58 24.28
N VAL A 57 -25.29 13.79 24.43
CA VAL A 57 -24.55 13.46 25.64
C VAL A 57 -24.05 14.72 26.32
N SER A 58 -23.93 14.69 27.64
CA SER A 58 -23.26 15.74 28.41
C SER A 58 -22.16 15.18 29.29
N TRP A 59 -21.09 15.95 29.45
CA TRP A 59 -19.98 15.62 30.35
C TRP A 59 -19.40 16.90 30.93
N SER A 60 -18.57 16.76 31.97
CA SER A 60 -17.83 17.89 32.52
C SER A 60 -16.34 17.70 32.28
N ASP A 61 -15.68 18.76 31.80
CA ASP A 61 -14.24 18.76 31.65
C ASP A 61 -13.52 18.85 33.02
N PRO A 62 -12.18 18.69 33.10
CA PRO A 62 -11.45 18.82 34.36
C PRO A 62 -11.54 20.21 35.02
N ALA A 63 -11.97 21.24 34.29
CA ALA A 63 -12.21 22.58 34.82
C ALA A 63 -13.64 22.75 35.38
N GLY A 64 -14.50 21.74 35.23
CA GLY A 64 -15.90 21.75 35.67
C GLY A 64 -16.86 22.39 34.67
N THR A 65 -16.42 22.68 33.45
CA THR A 65 -17.30 23.18 32.39
C THR A 65 -18.11 22.03 31.84
N ALA A 66 -19.44 22.20 31.82
CA ALA A 66 -20.34 21.22 31.24
C ALA A 66 -20.42 21.43 29.72
N HIS A 67 -20.20 20.34 28.98
CA HIS A 67 -20.30 20.29 27.52
C HIS A 67 -21.50 19.44 27.13
N ARG A 68 -22.17 19.79 26.03
CA ARG A 68 -23.35 19.10 25.51
C ARG A 68 -23.26 19.00 24.00
N VAL A 69 -23.14 17.79 23.48
CA VAL A 69 -22.95 17.56 22.03
C VAL A 69 -23.74 16.34 21.57
N ALA A 70 -23.94 16.23 20.26
CA ALA A 70 -24.43 15.01 19.63
C ALA A 70 -23.30 13.95 19.58
N SER A 71 -23.67 12.70 19.80
CA SER A 71 -22.78 11.53 19.78
C SER A 71 -23.51 10.32 19.20
N ASP A 72 -22.75 9.37 18.68
CA ASP A 72 -23.28 8.05 18.31
C ASP A 72 -23.39 7.18 19.56
N CYS A 73 -24.61 6.84 19.95
CA CYS A 73 -24.93 6.19 21.23
C CYS A 73 -25.52 4.79 21.07
N PHE A 74 -25.82 4.37 19.84
CA PHE A 74 -26.22 2.99 19.51
C PHE A 74 -27.34 2.42 20.42
N GLY A 75 -28.33 3.26 20.75
CA GLY A 75 -29.52 2.86 21.50
C GLY A 75 -29.34 2.85 23.01
N GLU A 76 -28.27 3.48 23.52
CA GLU A 76 -28.08 3.71 24.95
C GLU A 76 -29.20 4.60 25.52
N PRO A 77 -29.87 4.17 26.62
CA PRO A 77 -31.02 4.89 27.14
C PRO A 77 -30.61 6.19 27.87
N PRO A 78 -31.49 7.21 27.90
CA PRO A 78 -31.28 8.40 28.71
C PRO A 78 -30.95 8.08 30.18
N GLY A 79 -29.93 8.76 30.69
CA GLY A 79 -29.36 8.56 32.02
C GLY A 79 -28.22 7.54 32.07
N SER A 80 -27.94 6.80 30.99
CA SER A 80 -26.80 5.88 30.97
C SER A 80 -25.47 6.63 30.87
N ALA A 81 -24.42 6.03 31.43
CA ALA A 81 -23.06 6.55 31.38
C ALA A 81 -22.32 5.89 30.21
N LEU A 82 -21.80 6.70 29.30
CA LEU A 82 -21.14 6.27 28.07
C LEU A 82 -19.68 6.74 28.07
N PRO A 83 -18.69 5.84 27.87
CA PRO A 83 -17.32 6.26 27.66
C PRO A 83 -17.18 6.91 26.29
N VAL A 84 -16.66 8.13 26.30
CA VAL A 84 -16.53 8.97 25.11
C VAL A 84 -15.09 9.41 24.91
N LEU A 85 -14.65 9.50 23.66
CA LEU A 85 -13.34 10.04 23.30
C LEU A 85 -13.51 11.52 22.94
N VAL A 86 -12.94 12.42 23.75
CA VAL A 86 -13.08 13.88 23.58
C VAL A 86 -11.76 14.46 23.10
N ASP A 87 -11.77 15.16 21.97
CA ASP A 87 -10.60 15.87 21.43
C ASP A 87 -10.17 17.00 22.37
N TRP A 88 -8.87 17.09 22.67
CA TRP A 88 -8.32 18.17 23.50
C TRP A 88 -8.46 19.56 22.87
N THR A 89 -8.52 19.63 21.54
CA THR A 89 -8.50 20.88 20.76
C THR A 89 -9.90 21.38 20.41
N ALA A 90 -10.90 20.52 20.46
CA ALA A 90 -12.27 20.84 20.11
C ALA A 90 -13.26 20.02 20.98
N PRO A 91 -13.38 20.34 22.27
CA PRO A 91 -14.30 19.63 23.16
C PRO A 91 -15.77 19.76 22.73
N GLU A 92 -16.12 20.79 21.97
CA GLU A 92 -17.47 21.00 21.45
C GLU A 92 -17.74 20.23 20.15
N ALA A 93 -16.72 19.62 19.53
CA ALA A 93 -16.87 18.83 18.32
C ALA A 93 -17.35 17.40 18.63
N ALA A 94 -17.94 16.76 17.62
CA ALA A 94 -18.57 15.45 17.68
C ALA A 94 -17.74 14.43 18.48
N VAL A 95 -18.43 13.79 19.42
CA VAL A 95 -17.84 12.84 20.34
C VAL A 95 -17.95 11.44 19.74
N THR A 96 -16.81 10.84 19.40
CA THR A 96 -16.79 9.44 18.93
C THR A 96 -16.79 8.47 20.09
N THR A 97 -17.73 7.53 20.09
CA THR A 97 -17.68 6.39 21.00
C THR A 97 -16.57 5.42 20.57
N PRO A 98 -15.75 4.90 21.52
CA PRO A 98 -14.70 3.91 21.21
C PRO A 98 -15.25 2.63 20.53
N ALA A 99 -16.54 2.37 20.71
CA ALA A 99 -17.26 1.20 20.23
C ALA A 99 -17.31 1.10 18.70
N TRP A 100 -17.25 2.21 17.95
CA TRP A 100 -17.13 2.19 16.48
C TRP A 100 -15.69 1.90 16.03
N LEU A 101 -14.71 2.52 16.71
CA LEU A 101 -13.31 2.47 16.29
C LEU A 101 -12.72 1.07 16.45
N ALA A 102 -13.14 0.33 17.48
CA ALA A 102 -12.66 -1.02 17.78
C ALA A 102 -13.03 -2.10 16.73
N PRO A 103 -14.30 -2.29 16.31
CA PRO A 103 -14.68 -3.34 15.36
C PRO A 103 -14.12 -3.10 13.96
N GLY A 104 -14.15 -1.86 13.45
CA GLY A 104 -13.58 -1.53 12.14
C GLY A 104 -12.06 -1.74 12.11
N TRP A 105 -11.37 -1.33 13.18
CA TRP A 105 -9.92 -1.52 13.29
C TRP A 105 -9.53 -3.00 13.46
N THR A 106 -10.21 -3.72 14.36
CA THR A 106 -9.93 -5.15 14.59
C THR A 106 -10.25 -6.00 13.38
N ALA A 107 -11.27 -5.67 12.60
CA ALA A 107 -11.62 -6.39 11.38
C ALA A 107 -10.53 -6.30 10.29
N VAL A 108 -9.83 -5.17 10.19
CA VAL A 108 -8.80 -4.96 9.15
C VAL A 108 -7.39 -5.22 9.67
N ALA A 109 -6.99 -4.54 10.75
CA ALA A 109 -5.63 -4.64 11.29
C ALA A 109 -5.40 -5.98 12.01
N GLY A 110 -6.42 -6.52 12.69
CA GLY A 110 -6.33 -7.78 13.44
C GLY A 110 -5.86 -8.96 12.59
N PRO A 111 -6.56 -9.32 11.49
CA PRO A 111 -6.14 -10.40 10.61
C PRO A 111 -4.75 -10.20 10.01
N LEU A 112 -4.39 -8.97 9.66
CA LEU A 112 -3.07 -8.65 9.11
C LEU A 112 -1.96 -8.84 10.15
N VAL A 113 -2.17 -8.41 11.39
CA VAL A 113 -1.24 -8.61 12.49
C VAL A 113 -1.12 -10.10 12.83
N VAL A 114 -2.23 -10.82 12.93
CA VAL A 114 -2.23 -12.26 13.24
C VAL A 114 -1.53 -13.05 12.13
N ALA A 115 -1.90 -12.84 10.86
CA ALA A 115 -1.31 -13.55 9.74
C ALA A 115 0.19 -13.22 9.58
N GLY A 116 0.54 -11.95 9.69
CA GLY A 116 1.92 -11.47 9.63
C GLY A 116 2.78 -12.00 10.79
N GLY A 117 2.29 -11.82 12.02
CA GLY A 117 2.93 -12.25 13.26
C GLY A 117 3.13 -13.77 13.32
N LEU A 118 2.07 -14.55 13.08
CA LEU A 118 2.14 -16.02 13.07
C LEU A 118 3.16 -16.52 12.04
N ARG A 119 3.19 -15.90 10.85
CA ARG A 119 4.15 -16.31 9.83
C ARG A 119 5.59 -16.00 10.22
N LEU A 120 5.86 -14.82 10.75
CA LEU A 120 7.20 -14.45 11.21
C LEU A 120 7.65 -15.35 12.35
N TRP A 121 6.75 -15.65 13.30
CA TRP A 121 7.00 -16.58 14.39
C TRP A 121 7.33 -18.01 13.91
N LEU A 122 6.55 -18.55 12.97
CA LEU A 122 6.82 -19.86 12.36
C LEU A 122 8.19 -19.89 11.66
N VAL A 123 8.59 -18.80 11.00
CA VAL A 123 9.89 -18.72 10.34
C VAL A 123 11.03 -18.55 11.34
N ALA A 124 10.84 -17.78 12.41
CA ALA A 124 11.79 -17.69 13.51
C ALA A 124 12.02 -19.06 14.15
N ARG A 125 10.95 -19.80 14.48
CA ARG A 125 11.03 -21.18 15.00
C ARG A 125 11.75 -22.13 14.05
N ARG A 126 11.45 -22.09 12.75
CA ARG A 126 12.16 -22.93 11.76
C ARG A 126 13.65 -22.58 11.67
N ARG A 127 14.01 -21.30 11.71
CA ARG A 127 15.42 -20.88 11.72
C ARG A 127 16.14 -21.35 12.97
N ALA A 128 15.50 -21.28 14.14
CA ALA A 128 16.06 -21.79 15.38
C ALA A 128 16.37 -23.30 15.28
N ARG A 129 15.45 -24.10 14.74
CA ARG A 129 15.68 -25.54 14.50
C ARG A 129 16.81 -25.82 13.51
N LEU A 130 16.90 -25.05 12.43
CA LEU A 130 17.96 -25.23 11.42
C LEU A 130 19.37 -24.86 11.94
N ARG A 131 19.48 -23.95 12.91
CA ARG A 131 20.78 -23.64 13.55
C ARG A 131 21.35 -24.84 14.32
N VAL A 132 20.48 -25.70 14.85
CA VAL A 132 20.88 -26.92 15.57
C VAL A 132 21.34 -28.02 14.60
N ALA A 133 20.90 -28.00 13.35
CA ALA A 133 21.15 -29.08 12.38
C ALA A 133 22.52 -29.04 11.68
N GLY A 134 23.40 -28.09 12.02
CA GLY A 134 24.72 -27.95 11.40
C GLY A 134 24.70 -27.45 9.94
N PRO A 135 25.83 -26.94 9.42
CA PRO A 135 25.94 -26.48 8.04
C PRO A 135 25.87 -27.66 7.07
N PRO A 136 25.11 -27.55 5.95
CA PRO A 136 25.13 -28.57 4.92
C PRO A 136 26.52 -28.63 4.26
N VAL A 137 27.04 -29.84 4.08
CA VAL A 137 28.28 -30.09 3.33
C VAL A 137 28.04 -29.65 1.88
N GLY A 138 28.78 -28.64 1.43
CA GLY A 138 28.69 -28.11 0.08
C GLY A 138 29.36 -29.03 -0.95
N PRO A 139 28.94 -28.96 -2.24
CA PRO A 139 29.62 -29.68 -3.30
C PRO A 139 31.08 -29.22 -3.44
N LEU A 140 32.00 -30.14 -3.77
CA LEU A 140 33.39 -29.83 -4.04
C LEU A 140 33.50 -28.78 -5.15
N VAL A 141 34.16 -27.66 -4.85
CA VAL A 141 34.47 -26.61 -5.84
C VAL A 141 35.64 -27.09 -6.69
N PRO A 142 35.56 -27.04 -8.03
CA PRO A 142 36.68 -27.39 -8.88
C PRO A 142 37.87 -26.43 -8.65
N PRO A 143 39.12 -26.93 -8.67
CA PRO A 143 40.31 -26.13 -8.40
C PRO A 143 40.50 -25.02 -9.45
N GLY A 144 40.87 -23.81 -9.01
CA GLY A 144 41.29 -22.69 -9.89
C GLY A 144 40.34 -21.49 -9.97
N VAL A 145 39.13 -21.55 -9.41
CA VAL A 145 38.23 -20.38 -9.32
C VAL A 145 38.48 -19.66 -7.99
N PRO A 146 38.70 -18.32 -7.97
CA PRO A 146 38.88 -17.58 -6.72
C PRO A 146 37.69 -17.84 -5.80
N ALA A 147 37.97 -18.38 -4.62
CA ALA A 147 36.98 -18.79 -3.63
C ALA A 147 36.28 -17.61 -2.94
N ALA A 148 36.63 -16.37 -3.30
CA ALA A 148 36.04 -15.17 -2.72
C ALA A 148 34.54 -15.09 -3.02
N PRO A 149 33.69 -14.76 -2.03
CA PRO A 149 32.26 -14.56 -2.26
C PRO A 149 32.02 -13.49 -3.32
N ALA A 150 31.09 -13.74 -4.24
CA ALA A 150 30.73 -12.82 -5.31
C ALA A 150 30.40 -11.40 -4.81
N ARG A 151 29.86 -11.29 -3.58
CA ARG A 151 29.54 -10.03 -2.91
C ARG A 151 30.76 -9.12 -2.68
N THR A 152 31.96 -9.66 -2.49
CA THR A 152 33.15 -8.87 -2.15
C THR A 152 33.76 -8.15 -3.35
N LEU A 153 33.26 -8.38 -4.56
CA LEU A 153 33.69 -7.61 -5.74
C LEU A 153 32.98 -6.25 -5.77
N ASP A 154 33.73 -5.17 -5.96
CA ASP A 154 33.23 -3.78 -5.94
C ASP A 154 32.05 -3.53 -6.88
N ARG A 155 32.07 -4.13 -8.07
CA ARG A 155 30.98 -4.04 -9.06
C ARG A 155 29.69 -4.70 -8.56
N THR A 156 29.79 -5.83 -7.87
CA THR A 156 28.63 -6.52 -7.28
C THR A 156 28.05 -5.67 -6.16
N GLU A 157 28.92 -5.14 -5.29
CA GLU A 157 28.50 -4.30 -4.18
C GLU A 157 27.83 -3.02 -4.67
N THR A 158 28.41 -2.35 -5.67
CA THR A 158 27.82 -1.14 -6.28
C THR A 158 26.45 -1.42 -6.88
N ALA A 159 26.28 -2.55 -7.56
CA ALA A 159 24.99 -2.97 -8.10
C ALA A 159 23.95 -3.24 -6.99
N LEU A 160 24.37 -3.89 -5.89
CA LEU A 160 23.51 -4.11 -4.72
C LEU A 160 23.12 -2.79 -4.04
N ARG A 161 24.07 -1.86 -3.83
CA ARG A 161 23.80 -0.52 -3.26
C ARG A 161 22.80 0.25 -4.11
N ARG A 162 22.93 0.23 -5.45
CA ARG A 162 21.96 0.83 -6.37
C ARG A 162 20.57 0.21 -6.21
N ALA A 163 20.49 -1.11 -6.10
CA ALA A 163 19.22 -1.80 -5.88
C ALA A 163 18.60 -1.45 -4.51
N PHE A 164 19.40 -1.38 -3.44
CA PHE A 164 18.92 -0.91 -2.13
C PHE A 164 18.45 0.55 -2.15
N ARG A 165 19.12 1.44 -2.90
CA ARG A 165 18.68 2.83 -3.07
C ARG A 165 17.29 2.92 -3.68
N SER A 166 16.95 2.07 -4.65
CA SER A 166 15.57 2.02 -5.19
C SER A 166 14.51 1.59 -4.17
N VAL A 167 14.87 0.72 -3.20
CA VAL A 167 13.97 0.37 -2.10
C VAL A 167 13.71 1.60 -1.25
N TRP A 168 14.78 2.29 -0.83
CA TRP A 168 14.68 3.51 -0.02
C TRP A 168 13.91 4.61 -0.73
N ALA A 169 14.12 4.81 -2.03
CA ALA A 169 13.37 5.77 -2.83
C ALA A 169 11.86 5.44 -2.84
N SER A 170 11.50 4.17 -3.00
CA SER A 170 10.09 3.73 -2.95
C SER A 170 9.49 3.93 -1.56
N THR A 171 10.24 3.63 -0.49
CA THR A 171 9.79 3.86 0.89
C THR A 171 9.61 5.35 1.17
N ALA A 172 10.56 6.20 0.77
CA ALA A 172 10.48 7.64 0.95
C ALA A 172 9.26 8.22 0.21
N LEU A 173 9.01 7.78 -1.02
CA LEU A 173 7.81 8.16 -1.77
C LEU A 173 6.53 7.80 -1.01
N GLY A 174 6.43 6.58 -0.47
CA GLY A 174 5.27 6.17 0.32
C GLY A 174 5.05 7.04 1.57
N VAL A 175 6.13 7.42 2.26
CA VAL A 175 6.07 8.32 3.43
C VAL A 175 5.63 9.73 3.02
N VAL A 176 6.16 10.28 1.93
CA VAL A 176 5.75 11.59 1.40
C VAL A 176 4.26 11.57 1.03
N CYS A 177 3.79 10.54 0.33
CA CYS A 177 2.37 10.38 0.02
C CYS A 177 1.51 10.29 1.30
N ALA A 178 1.97 9.59 2.34
CA ALA A 178 1.25 9.53 3.62
C ALA A 178 1.13 10.91 4.28
N ILE A 179 2.21 11.69 4.32
CA ILE A 179 2.22 13.04 4.87
C ILE A 179 1.27 13.95 4.09
N VAL A 180 1.32 13.90 2.75
CA VAL A 180 0.42 14.68 1.88
C VAL A 180 -1.04 14.30 2.13
N PHE A 181 -1.35 13.00 2.20
CA PHE A 181 -2.70 12.52 2.46
C PHE A 181 -3.25 13.03 3.81
N LEU A 182 -2.46 12.89 4.88
CA LEU A 182 -2.84 13.40 6.20
C LEU A 182 -2.99 14.93 6.22
N GLY A 183 -2.13 15.65 5.50
CA GLY A 183 -2.24 17.10 5.34
C GLY A 183 -3.54 17.50 4.61
N LEU A 184 -3.92 16.78 3.56
CA LEU A 184 -5.17 17.02 2.84
C LEU A 184 -6.39 16.73 3.71
N ILE A 185 -6.38 15.66 4.52
CA ILE A 185 -7.44 15.41 5.52
C ILE A 185 -7.56 16.61 6.45
N GLY A 186 -6.44 17.11 6.99
CA GLY A 186 -6.45 18.29 7.86
C GLY A 186 -7.02 19.55 7.17
N VAL A 187 -6.75 19.75 5.88
CA VAL A 187 -7.33 20.84 5.09
C VAL A 187 -8.84 20.67 4.93
N MET A 188 -9.32 19.47 4.60
CA MET A 188 -10.75 19.18 4.45
C MET A 188 -11.50 19.40 5.77
N THR A 189 -11.00 18.83 6.88
CA THR A 189 -11.58 19.02 8.21
C THR A 189 -11.61 20.49 8.63
N ARG A 190 -10.53 21.25 8.33
CA ARG A 190 -10.49 22.68 8.64
C ARG A 190 -11.46 23.48 7.78
N ALA A 191 -11.54 23.18 6.48
CA ALA A 191 -12.43 23.88 5.56
C ALA A 191 -13.90 23.64 5.92
N ASP A 192 -14.26 22.40 6.28
CA ASP A 192 -15.59 22.06 6.78
C ASP A 192 -15.89 22.76 8.11
N GLY A 193 -14.96 22.72 9.07
CA GLY A 193 -15.12 23.43 10.34
C GLY A 193 -15.28 24.94 10.18
N GLU A 194 -14.47 25.58 9.33
CA GLU A 194 -14.59 27.01 9.01
C GLU A 194 -15.94 27.32 8.34
N LEU A 195 -16.40 26.47 7.41
CA LEU A 195 -17.70 26.63 6.75
C LEU A 195 -18.85 26.47 7.74
N ARG A 196 -18.79 25.51 8.64
CA ARG A 196 -19.84 25.28 9.65
C ARG A 196 -19.85 26.35 10.76
N LEU A 197 -18.70 26.91 11.11
CA LEU A 197 -18.58 27.94 12.14
C LEU A 197 -18.88 29.35 11.64
N ALA A 198 -18.45 29.68 10.42
CA ALA A 198 -18.53 31.04 9.88
C ALA A 198 -19.50 31.18 8.70
N GLY A 199 -19.92 30.08 8.09
CA GLY A 199 -20.88 30.08 6.99
C GLY A 199 -22.29 30.47 7.42
N ALA A 200 -23.08 30.92 6.45
CA ALA A 200 -24.50 31.12 6.63
C ALA A 200 -25.24 29.78 6.53
N ARG A 201 -26.41 29.72 7.15
CA ARG A 201 -27.30 28.56 7.15
C ARG A 201 -28.60 28.92 6.43
N ALA A 202 -29.04 28.07 5.52
CA ALA A 202 -30.33 28.16 4.86
C ALA A 202 -31.07 26.81 4.90
N GLU A 203 -32.39 26.87 4.81
CA GLU A 203 -33.20 25.68 4.51
C GLU A 203 -33.16 25.46 2.99
N GLY A 204 -32.95 24.22 2.58
CA GLY A 204 -32.91 23.83 1.17
C GLY A 204 -33.70 22.56 0.91
N THR A 205 -33.81 22.20 -0.36
CA THR A 205 -34.47 20.98 -0.82
C THR A 205 -33.61 20.30 -1.87
N VAL A 206 -33.47 18.99 -1.77
CA VAL A 206 -32.77 18.18 -2.79
C VAL A 206 -33.64 18.12 -4.04
N VAL A 207 -33.16 18.65 -5.16
CA VAL A 207 -33.90 18.65 -6.44
C VAL A 207 -33.64 17.37 -7.22
N GLN A 208 -32.39 16.90 -7.20
CA GLN A 208 -31.94 15.74 -7.94
C GLN A 208 -30.82 15.05 -7.20
N VAL A 209 -30.82 13.72 -7.19
CA VAL A 209 -29.74 12.90 -6.65
C VAL A 209 -29.08 12.13 -7.79
N GLU A 210 -27.77 12.19 -7.85
CA GLU A 210 -26.92 11.33 -8.68
C GLU A 210 -26.40 10.21 -7.78
N PRO A 211 -26.93 8.98 -7.88
CA PRO A 211 -26.55 7.90 -6.97
C PRO A 211 -25.09 7.50 -7.14
N ASP A 212 -24.49 6.97 -6.07
CA ASP A 212 -23.13 6.48 -6.12
C ASP A 212 -23.04 5.30 -7.10
N SER A 213 -22.01 5.30 -7.94
CA SER A 213 -21.83 4.26 -8.95
C SER A 213 -20.37 3.82 -9.02
N ARG A 214 -20.11 2.73 -9.75
CA ARG A 214 -18.73 2.25 -9.95
C ARG A 214 -17.79 3.27 -10.61
N SER A 215 -18.33 4.32 -11.22
CA SER A 215 -17.58 5.30 -12.02
C SER A 215 -17.79 6.76 -11.62
N SER A 216 -18.71 7.05 -10.70
CA SER A 216 -19.01 8.40 -10.23
C SER A 216 -19.23 8.38 -8.74
N HIS A 217 -18.60 9.31 -8.04
CA HIS A 217 -18.99 9.65 -6.67
C HIS A 217 -20.40 10.23 -6.73
N GLY A 218 -21.29 9.72 -5.87
CA GLY A 218 -22.66 10.22 -5.81
C GLY A 218 -22.72 11.69 -5.41
N GLY A 219 -23.73 12.41 -5.89
CA GLY A 219 -23.91 13.83 -5.62
C GLY A 219 -25.38 14.22 -5.62
N ALA A 220 -25.67 15.48 -5.34
CA ALA A 220 -27.01 16.02 -5.44
C ALA A 220 -27.01 17.47 -5.95
N LEU A 221 -28.12 17.87 -6.57
CA LEU A 221 -28.45 19.26 -6.80
C LEU A 221 -29.38 19.72 -5.69
N VAL A 222 -28.99 20.78 -4.99
CA VAL A 222 -29.75 21.35 -3.86
C VAL A 222 -30.21 22.75 -4.23
N GLU A 223 -31.51 23.00 -4.06
CA GLU A 223 -32.14 24.31 -4.19
C GLU A 223 -32.27 24.95 -2.81
N PHE A 224 -31.86 26.21 -2.67
CA PHE A 224 -31.99 26.97 -1.42
C PHE A 224 -32.08 28.48 -1.70
N ASP A 225 -32.66 29.23 -0.75
CA ASP A 225 -32.75 30.68 -0.83
C ASP A 225 -31.38 31.33 -0.54
N LEU A 226 -30.89 32.09 -1.51
CA LEU A 226 -29.73 32.95 -1.36
C LEU A 226 -30.16 34.42 -1.51
N ALA A 227 -30.49 35.04 -0.38
CA ALA A 227 -30.90 36.44 -0.30
C ALA A 227 -32.18 36.77 -1.09
N GLY A 228 -33.16 35.86 -1.07
CA GLY A 228 -34.44 35.99 -1.74
C GLY A 228 -34.47 35.43 -3.17
N GLU A 229 -33.36 34.84 -3.64
CA GLU A 229 -33.30 34.15 -4.93
C GLU A 229 -33.07 32.65 -4.72
N ASP A 230 -33.94 31.82 -5.31
CA ASP A 230 -33.76 30.37 -5.32
C ASP A 230 -32.58 30.00 -6.23
N VAL A 231 -31.54 29.40 -5.64
CA VAL A 231 -30.35 28.95 -6.37
C VAL A 231 -30.19 27.44 -6.27
N VAL A 232 -29.86 26.82 -7.40
CA VAL A 232 -29.53 25.39 -7.47
C VAL A 232 -28.02 25.20 -7.56
N ARG A 233 -27.47 24.35 -6.70
CA ARG A 233 -26.03 24.06 -6.65
C ARG A 233 -25.73 22.57 -6.49
N PRO A 234 -24.66 22.07 -7.13
CA PRO A 234 -24.21 20.71 -6.93
C PRO A 234 -23.47 20.55 -5.59
N VAL A 235 -23.65 19.40 -4.96
CA VAL A 235 -22.99 18.97 -3.73
C VAL A 235 -22.47 17.56 -3.94
N ASP A 236 -21.20 17.33 -3.60
CA ASP A 236 -20.63 15.98 -3.60
C ASP A 236 -21.05 15.28 -2.30
N LEU A 237 -21.78 14.18 -2.42
CA LEU A 237 -22.29 13.40 -1.29
C LEU A 237 -21.46 12.14 -1.06
N GLY A 238 -20.66 11.72 -2.04
CA GLY A 238 -19.92 10.47 -2.04
C GLY A 238 -20.82 9.28 -1.69
N ALA A 239 -20.41 8.52 -0.66
CA ALA A 239 -21.14 7.34 -0.20
C ALA A 239 -22.47 7.65 0.51
N HIS A 240 -22.77 8.92 0.83
CA HIS A 240 -24.03 9.32 1.47
C HIS A 240 -25.15 9.55 0.46
N ALA A 241 -24.86 9.59 -0.85
CA ALA A 241 -25.85 9.89 -1.89
C ALA A 241 -27.06 8.95 -1.84
N ASP A 242 -26.86 7.67 -1.51
CA ASP A 242 -27.93 6.66 -1.42
C ASP A 242 -28.92 6.91 -0.27
N GLY A 243 -28.59 7.81 0.67
CA GLY A 243 -29.44 8.21 1.79
C GLY A 243 -30.37 9.39 1.49
N TYR A 244 -30.25 10.00 0.30
CA TYR A 244 -31.04 11.16 -0.10
C TYR A 244 -31.98 10.83 -1.26
N GLU A 245 -33.16 11.44 -1.24
CA GLU A 245 -34.13 11.41 -2.32
C GLU A 245 -34.49 12.84 -2.78
N ALA A 246 -34.98 12.96 -4.01
CA ALA A 246 -35.47 14.24 -4.51
C ALA A 246 -36.73 14.67 -3.71
N GLY A 247 -36.72 15.89 -3.21
CA GLY A 247 -37.74 16.47 -2.33
C GLY A 247 -37.33 16.48 -0.85
N ASP A 248 -36.21 15.86 -0.49
CA ASP A 248 -35.77 15.84 0.91
C ASP A 248 -35.42 17.25 1.40
N PRO A 249 -35.94 17.67 2.57
CA PRO A 249 -35.55 18.91 3.20
C PRO A 249 -34.15 18.75 3.80
N VAL A 250 -33.27 19.69 3.51
CA VAL A 250 -31.88 19.67 3.98
C VAL A 250 -31.48 21.01 4.55
N VAL A 251 -30.50 21.00 5.45
CA VAL A 251 -29.87 22.21 5.95
C VAL A 251 -28.64 22.48 5.09
N VAL A 252 -28.56 23.67 4.51
CA VAL A 252 -27.42 24.10 3.69
C VAL A 252 -26.52 25.02 4.49
N TRP A 253 -25.24 24.67 4.61
CA TRP A 253 -24.19 25.58 5.08
C TRP A 253 -23.43 26.08 3.87
N TYR A 254 -23.32 27.40 3.70
CA TYR A 254 -22.62 28.01 2.57
C TYR A 254 -21.81 29.24 2.98
N ASP A 255 -20.76 29.56 2.23
CA ASP A 255 -20.00 30.80 2.38
C ASP A 255 -20.71 31.93 1.60
N PRO A 256 -21.22 33.00 2.26
CA PRO A 256 -21.92 34.08 1.56
C PRO A 256 -21.04 34.84 0.56
N ALA A 257 -19.72 34.84 0.74
CA ALA A 257 -18.78 35.46 -0.19
C ALA A 257 -18.48 34.57 -1.40
N ASP A 258 -18.63 33.25 -1.26
CA ASP A 258 -18.46 32.26 -2.31
C ASP A 258 -19.49 31.13 -2.17
N PRO A 259 -20.72 31.30 -2.68
CA PRO A 259 -21.80 30.32 -2.56
C PRO A 259 -21.53 28.98 -3.25
N SER A 260 -20.41 28.82 -3.95
CA SER A 260 -19.96 27.52 -4.45
C SER A 260 -19.31 26.65 -3.36
N ARG A 261 -18.90 27.27 -2.25
CA ARG A 261 -18.42 26.57 -1.04
C ARG A 261 -19.62 26.28 -0.17
N LEU A 262 -20.18 25.09 -0.31
CA LEU A 262 -21.35 24.68 0.45
C LEU A 262 -21.31 23.20 0.79
N THR A 263 -22.03 22.82 1.85
CA THR A 263 -22.31 21.42 2.20
C THR A 263 -23.73 21.32 2.77
N ILE A 264 -24.24 20.10 2.90
CA ILE A 264 -25.55 19.81 3.48
C ILE A 264 -25.47 18.84 4.65
N ASP A 265 -26.46 18.93 5.53
CA ASP A 265 -26.63 18.19 6.78
C ASP A 265 -25.30 17.86 7.49
N ASP A 266 -24.98 16.58 7.65
CA ASP A 266 -23.76 16.09 8.27
C ASP A 266 -22.69 15.68 7.25
N VAL A 267 -22.85 16.05 5.98
CA VAL A 267 -21.86 15.80 4.92
C VAL A 267 -20.67 16.73 5.11
N VAL A 268 -19.46 16.16 5.04
CA VAL A 268 -18.22 16.92 5.16
C VAL A 268 -17.97 17.70 3.88
N TYR A 269 -17.71 19.00 4.00
CA TYR A 269 -17.28 19.81 2.87
C TYR A 269 -15.88 19.40 2.39
N GLU A 270 -15.79 18.88 1.17
CA GLU A 270 -14.53 18.58 0.49
C GLU A 270 -14.21 19.62 -0.59
N PRO A 271 -13.17 20.45 -0.43
CA PRO A 271 -12.76 21.36 -1.50
C PRO A 271 -12.42 20.59 -2.79
N PRO A 272 -12.96 20.95 -3.96
CA PRO A 272 -12.80 20.15 -5.19
C PRO A 272 -11.34 19.87 -5.62
N TRP A 273 -10.41 20.73 -5.19
CA TRP A 273 -8.99 20.59 -5.50
C TRP A 273 -8.27 19.55 -4.62
N THR A 274 -8.85 19.10 -3.50
CA THR A 274 -8.22 18.13 -2.58
C THR A 274 -8.41 16.68 -3.02
N THR A 275 -9.49 16.36 -3.75
CA THR A 275 -9.88 14.99 -4.10
C THR A 275 -8.81 14.27 -4.94
N TRP A 276 -8.40 14.84 -6.08
CA TRP A 276 -7.40 14.20 -6.95
C TRP A 276 -6.03 13.99 -6.30
N PRO A 277 -5.45 15.00 -5.61
CA PRO A 277 -4.24 14.83 -4.82
C PRO A 277 -4.40 13.76 -3.72
N ALA A 278 -5.55 13.69 -3.05
CA ALA A 278 -5.81 12.68 -2.04
C ALA A 278 -5.83 11.27 -2.64
N VAL A 279 -6.48 11.08 -3.79
CA VAL A 279 -6.47 9.80 -4.54
C VAL A 279 -5.04 9.37 -4.90
N VAL A 280 -4.23 10.27 -5.48
CA VAL A 280 -2.83 9.97 -5.83
C VAL A 280 -2.01 9.62 -4.59
N ALA A 281 -2.23 10.35 -3.49
CA ALA A 281 -1.56 10.11 -2.23
C ALA A 281 -1.93 8.73 -1.65
N VAL A 282 -3.21 8.35 -1.64
CA VAL A 282 -3.68 7.02 -1.21
C VAL A 282 -3.07 5.92 -2.06
N VAL A 283 -3.07 6.06 -3.39
CA VAL A 283 -2.42 5.09 -4.29
C VAL A 283 -0.93 4.96 -3.95
N GLY A 284 -0.22 6.09 -3.75
CA GLY A 284 1.18 6.07 -3.33
C GLY A 284 1.40 5.33 -2.01
N VAL A 285 0.57 5.61 -1.01
CA VAL A 285 0.60 4.98 0.32
C VAL A 285 0.38 3.46 0.23
N LEU A 286 -0.52 3.00 -0.63
CA LEU A 286 -0.83 1.57 -0.76
C LEU A 286 0.23 0.81 -1.59
N PHE A 287 0.66 1.37 -2.72
CA PHE A 287 1.51 0.66 -3.68
C PHE A 287 3.01 0.77 -3.38
N ALA A 288 3.48 1.91 -2.84
CA ALA A 288 4.91 2.12 -2.61
C ALA A 288 5.51 1.15 -1.57
N PRO A 289 4.85 0.85 -0.42
CA PRO A 289 5.33 -0.16 0.51
C PRO A 289 5.33 -1.56 -0.09
N ALA A 290 4.29 -1.91 -0.87
CA ALA A 290 4.22 -3.21 -1.54
C ALA A 290 5.40 -3.39 -2.53
N LEU A 291 5.69 -2.35 -3.32
CA LEU A 291 6.83 -2.31 -4.23
C LEU A 291 8.18 -2.38 -3.48
N ALA A 292 8.33 -1.60 -2.41
CA ALA A 292 9.53 -1.61 -1.56
C ALA A 292 9.78 -2.98 -0.92
N VAL A 293 8.75 -3.63 -0.37
CA VAL A 293 8.84 -4.97 0.21
C VAL A 293 9.17 -6.01 -0.87
N TRP A 294 8.53 -5.92 -2.03
CA TRP A 294 8.77 -6.84 -3.14
C TRP A 294 10.21 -6.71 -3.66
N THR A 295 10.70 -5.49 -3.90
CA THR A 295 12.09 -5.17 -4.29
C THR A 295 13.10 -5.60 -3.25
N LEU A 296 12.91 -5.22 -1.99
CA LEU A 296 13.77 -5.62 -0.88
C LEU A 296 13.88 -7.14 -0.79
N SER A 297 12.77 -7.87 -0.96
CA SER A 297 12.79 -9.34 -0.92
C SER A 297 13.61 -9.98 -2.05
N GLY A 298 13.68 -9.31 -3.21
CA GLY A 298 14.53 -9.72 -4.33
C GLY A 298 16.00 -9.45 -4.05
N VAL A 299 16.30 -8.22 -3.61
CA VAL A 299 17.67 -7.77 -3.28
C VAL A 299 18.27 -8.62 -2.16
N TRP A 300 17.55 -8.85 -1.07
CA TRP A 300 18.02 -9.70 0.05
C TRP A 300 18.30 -11.14 -0.36
N ARG A 301 17.53 -11.69 -1.32
CA ARG A 301 17.79 -13.04 -1.83
C ARG A 301 19.03 -13.07 -2.72
N ALA A 302 19.19 -12.07 -3.58
CA ALA A 302 20.39 -11.94 -4.40
C ALA A 302 21.62 -11.78 -3.50
N ASP A 303 21.59 -10.84 -2.55
CA ASP A 303 22.65 -10.59 -1.59
C ASP A 303 23.06 -11.85 -0.81
N ARG A 304 22.09 -12.63 -0.30
CA ARG A 304 22.37 -13.89 0.40
C ARG A 304 23.01 -14.96 -0.49
N LEU A 305 22.67 -15.01 -1.78
CA LEU A 305 23.31 -15.95 -2.72
C LEU A 305 24.74 -15.49 -3.02
N LEU A 306 24.91 -14.20 -3.31
CA LEU A 306 26.19 -13.58 -3.62
C LEU A 306 27.17 -13.60 -2.42
N SER A 307 26.65 -13.59 -1.19
CA SER A 307 27.47 -13.69 0.02
C SER A 307 27.95 -15.11 0.33
N ARG A 308 27.42 -16.13 -0.37
CA ARG A 308 27.70 -17.56 -0.09
C ARG A 308 28.41 -18.28 -1.24
N GLY A 309 28.30 -17.78 -2.46
CA GLY A 309 28.92 -18.38 -3.65
C GLY A 309 29.82 -17.38 -4.36
N SER A 310 30.81 -17.90 -5.09
CA SER A 310 31.62 -17.14 -6.03
C SER A 310 30.93 -17.05 -7.38
N TRP A 311 31.24 -15.99 -8.14
CA TRP A 311 30.79 -15.86 -9.52
C TRP A 311 31.42 -16.96 -10.37
N GLN A 312 30.61 -17.63 -11.18
CA GLN A 312 31.07 -18.63 -12.14
C GLN A 312 30.72 -18.19 -13.55
N PRO A 313 31.64 -18.31 -14.53
CA PRO A 313 31.31 -18.08 -15.92
C PRO A 313 30.43 -19.22 -16.44
N VAL A 314 29.39 -18.89 -17.19
CA VAL A 314 28.49 -19.85 -17.84
C VAL A 314 28.02 -19.26 -19.17
N ARG A 315 27.86 -20.10 -20.19
CA ARG A 315 27.22 -19.70 -21.45
C ARG A 315 25.75 -20.05 -21.36
N VAL A 316 24.87 -19.06 -21.57
CA VAL A 316 23.43 -19.26 -21.49
C VAL A 316 22.73 -18.68 -22.70
N HIS A 317 21.69 -19.37 -23.12
CA HIS A 317 20.75 -18.87 -24.10
C HIS A 317 19.68 -18.05 -23.39
N VAL A 318 19.61 -16.75 -23.68
CA VAL A 318 18.66 -15.82 -23.04
C VAL A 318 17.50 -15.53 -24.00
N THR A 319 16.28 -15.86 -23.59
CA THR A 319 15.07 -15.53 -24.36
C THR A 319 14.10 -14.68 -23.55
N ALA A 320 13.41 -13.77 -24.23
CA ALA A 320 12.30 -13.03 -23.65
C ALA A 320 11.06 -13.94 -23.61
N GLY A 321 10.50 -14.17 -22.42
CA GLY A 321 9.18 -14.76 -22.23
C GLY A 321 8.16 -13.69 -21.80
N ARG A 322 6.89 -14.10 -21.61
CA ARG A 322 5.82 -13.21 -21.11
C ARG A 322 6.19 -12.58 -19.75
N GLY A 323 6.75 -11.36 -19.79
CA GLY A 323 7.14 -10.56 -18.62
C GLY A 323 8.34 -11.09 -17.82
N ALA A 324 9.15 -12.01 -18.37
CA ALA A 324 10.33 -12.55 -17.71
C ALA A 324 11.37 -13.02 -18.72
N LEU A 325 12.63 -12.97 -18.33
CA LEU A 325 13.76 -13.57 -19.05
C LEU A 325 13.86 -15.04 -18.69
N LEU A 326 14.18 -15.86 -19.69
CA LEU A 326 14.49 -17.27 -19.55
C LEU A 326 15.96 -17.48 -19.88
N PHE A 327 16.73 -17.98 -18.92
CA PHE A 327 18.13 -18.36 -19.10
C PHE A 327 18.19 -19.88 -19.21
N ARG A 328 18.52 -20.41 -20.38
CA ARG A 328 18.73 -21.85 -20.59
C ARG A 328 20.23 -22.13 -20.53
N THR A 329 20.64 -22.94 -19.58
CA THR A 329 22.03 -23.37 -19.39
C THR A 329 22.36 -24.57 -20.29
N PRO A 330 23.66 -24.90 -20.51
CA PRO A 330 24.07 -25.96 -21.44
C PRO A 330 23.59 -27.36 -21.03
N ASP A 331 23.37 -27.57 -19.72
CA ASP A 331 22.75 -28.77 -19.15
C ASP A 331 21.23 -28.87 -19.45
N GLY A 332 20.67 -27.94 -20.22
CA GLY A 332 19.26 -27.85 -20.55
C GLY A 332 18.39 -27.25 -19.44
N THR A 333 18.95 -26.90 -18.27
CA THR A 333 18.17 -26.31 -17.18
C THR A 333 17.68 -24.91 -17.57
N VAL A 334 16.39 -24.64 -17.34
CA VAL A 334 15.79 -23.33 -17.61
C VAL A 334 15.57 -22.57 -16.31
N TRP A 335 16.06 -21.33 -16.26
CA TRP A 335 15.91 -20.39 -15.16
C TRP A 335 15.04 -19.23 -15.60
N ARG A 336 13.97 -18.94 -14.84
CA ARG A 336 13.06 -17.81 -15.11
C ARG A 336 13.37 -16.67 -14.16
N SER A 337 13.65 -15.48 -14.67
CA SER A 337 13.82 -14.28 -13.85
C SER A 337 12.55 -13.97 -13.06
N THR A 338 12.69 -13.41 -11.86
CA THR A 338 11.54 -12.99 -11.04
C THR A 338 10.90 -11.68 -11.49
N ARG A 339 11.55 -10.96 -12.39
CA ARG A 339 11.12 -9.70 -13.01
C ARG A 339 11.35 -9.79 -14.52
N GLY A 340 10.81 -8.87 -15.30
CA GLY A 340 11.39 -8.53 -16.60
C GLY A 340 12.38 -7.38 -16.40
N PRO A 341 13.54 -7.57 -15.72
CA PRO A 341 14.54 -6.53 -15.76
C PRO A 341 14.97 -6.38 -17.22
N TRP A 342 15.30 -5.16 -17.60
CA TRP A 342 16.04 -4.94 -18.82
C TRP A 342 17.33 -5.77 -18.73
N TRP A 343 17.46 -6.77 -19.59
CA TRP A 343 18.73 -7.44 -19.84
C TRP A 343 19.34 -6.72 -21.03
N PRO A 344 20.56 -6.18 -20.91
CA PRO A 344 21.25 -5.69 -22.08
C PRO A 344 21.38 -6.88 -23.02
N THR A 345 20.60 -6.89 -24.10
CA THR A 345 20.95 -7.69 -25.26
C THR A 345 22.39 -7.29 -25.59
N PRO A 346 23.33 -8.25 -25.72
CA PRO A 346 24.65 -7.92 -26.26
C PRO A 346 24.36 -7.13 -27.51
N ASP A 347 25.01 -5.96 -27.63
CA ASP A 347 24.80 -5.01 -28.72
C ASP A 347 24.57 -5.86 -29.95
N THR A 348 23.32 -5.88 -30.41
CA THR A 348 23.06 -6.43 -31.72
C THR A 348 23.95 -5.54 -32.55
N GLU A 349 25.10 -6.05 -33.00
CA GLU A 349 25.84 -5.38 -34.08
C GLU A 349 24.73 -4.96 -35.02
N PRO A 350 24.56 -3.65 -35.30
CA PRO A 350 23.43 -3.16 -36.08
C PRO A 350 23.43 -4.01 -37.31
N GLY A 351 22.55 -5.03 -37.30
CA GLY A 351 22.57 -6.06 -38.29
C GLY A 351 22.29 -5.26 -39.53
N GLU A 352 23.21 -5.31 -40.48
CA GLU A 352 23.03 -4.70 -41.79
C GLU A 352 21.58 -4.97 -42.14
N PRO A 353 20.72 -3.91 -42.19
CA PRO A 353 19.29 -4.09 -42.22
C PRO A 353 19.04 -5.09 -43.33
N PRO A 354 18.42 -6.25 -43.03
CA PRO A 354 18.29 -7.30 -44.03
C PRO A 354 17.74 -6.64 -45.27
N ASP A 355 18.47 -6.81 -46.38
CA ASP A 355 18.12 -6.21 -47.68
C ASP A 355 16.62 -6.47 -47.85
N PRO A 356 15.77 -5.42 -47.94
CA PRO A 356 14.34 -5.56 -47.78
C PRO A 356 13.82 -6.45 -48.89
N ASP A 357 13.70 -7.75 -48.59
CA ASP A 357 13.13 -8.74 -49.48
C ASP A 357 11.62 -8.50 -49.48
N PRO A 358 11.06 -7.94 -50.56
CA PRO A 358 9.66 -7.50 -50.59
C PRO A 358 8.67 -8.65 -50.46
N ASP A 359 9.13 -9.91 -50.57
CA ASP A 359 8.28 -11.10 -50.54
C ASP A 359 8.28 -11.83 -49.18
N LEU A 360 9.04 -11.37 -48.18
CA LEU A 360 9.05 -11.96 -46.84
C LEU A 360 8.10 -11.20 -45.89
N PRO A 361 7.06 -11.85 -45.34
CA PRO A 361 6.10 -11.21 -44.44
C PRO A 361 6.79 -10.83 -43.13
N ASP A 362 6.96 -9.52 -42.89
CA ASP A 362 7.44 -8.87 -41.65
C ASP A 362 8.08 -9.82 -40.64
N GLY A 363 9.19 -10.44 -41.06
CA GLY A 363 10.01 -11.27 -40.21
C GLY A 363 10.75 -10.35 -39.27
N GLY A 364 10.13 -10.01 -38.13
CA GLY A 364 10.75 -9.21 -37.08
C GLY A 364 12.19 -9.70 -36.83
N PRO A 365 13.16 -8.79 -36.63
CA PRO A 365 14.58 -9.08 -36.69
C PRO A 365 14.86 -10.36 -35.94
N ALA A 366 15.37 -11.37 -36.66
CA ALA A 366 15.70 -12.65 -36.10
C ALA A 366 16.72 -12.41 -34.98
N THR A 367 16.23 -12.24 -33.76
CA THR A 367 17.05 -12.12 -32.56
C THR A 367 17.94 -13.34 -32.55
N LEU A 368 19.20 -13.16 -32.92
CA LEU A 368 20.23 -14.18 -32.84
C LEU A 368 20.32 -14.59 -31.38
N ALA A 369 19.56 -15.63 -31.06
CA ALA A 369 19.47 -16.25 -29.76
C ALA A 369 20.73 -17.10 -29.58
N GLY A 370 21.88 -16.43 -29.59
CA GLY A 370 23.18 -17.03 -29.38
C GLY A 370 23.41 -17.29 -27.90
N ASP A 371 24.23 -18.31 -27.61
CA ASP A 371 24.73 -18.55 -26.26
C ASP A 371 25.62 -17.39 -25.80
N GLN A 372 25.13 -16.60 -24.85
CA GLN A 372 25.82 -15.43 -24.31
C GLN A 372 26.72 -15.85 -23.14
N PRO A 373 27.98 -15.37 -23.07
CA PRO A 373 28.80 -15.53 -21.88
C PRO A 373 28.24 -14.64 -20.77
N VAL A 374 27.89 -15.23 -19.63
CA VAL A 374 27.39 -14.53 -18.45
C VAL A 374 28.09 -15.05 -17.20
N TRP A 375 27.97 -14.30 -16.12
CA TRP A 375 28.36 -14.73 -14.79
C TRP A 375 27.12 -15.11 -14.00
N TRP A 376 27.20 -16.19 -13.23
CA TRP A 376 26.13 -16.58 -12.33
C TRP A 376 26.62 -17.02 -10.95
N VAL A 377 25.73 -16.92 -9.96
CA VAL A 377 25.85 -17.58 -8.66
C VAL A 377 24.61 -18.43 -8.43
N THR A 378 24.78 -19.73 -8.26
CA THR A 378 23.68 -20.69 -8.08
C THR A 378 23.56 -21.16 -6.63
N GLY A 379 22.31 -21.27 -6.15
CA GLY A 379 21.94 -21.79 -4.82
C GLY A 379 20.91 -22.91 -4.90
N GLY A 380 21.02 -23.77 -5.92
CA GLY A 380 20.16 -24.92 -6.16
C GLY A 380 18.81 -24.56 -6.80
N ARG A 381 17.94 -23.79 -6.11
CA ARG A 381 16.61 -23.41 -6.63
C ARG A 381 16.54 -21.99 -7.19
N ALA A 382 17.53 -21.17 -6.88
CA ALA A 382 17.65 -19.80 -7.37
C ALA A 382 19.06 -19.56 -7.87
N ALA A 383 19.19 -18.67 -8.85
CA ALA A 383 20.47 -18.20 -9.35
C ALA A 383 20.41 -16.68 -9.54
N VAL A 384 21.54 -16.02 -9.37
CA VAL A 384 21.71 -14.61 -9.78
C VAL A 384 22.56 -14.60 -11.03
N PHE A 385 22.06 -14.00 -12.10
CA PHE A 385 22.78 -13.81 -13.35
C PHE A 385 23.22 -12.36 -13.48
N SER A 386 24.36 -12.14 -14.10
CA SER A 386 24.87 -10.84 -14.50
C SER A 386 25.75 -10.99 -15.73
N ARG A 387 25.76 -10.01 -16.64
CA ARG A 387 26.59 -10.07 -17.86
C ARG A 387 28.07 -10.12 -17.52
N ASP A 388 28.49 -9.32 -16.54
CA ASP A 388 29.87 -9.15 -16.13
C ASP A 388 30.10 -9.50 -14.65
N GLY A 389 29.06 -9.80 -13.86
CA GLY A 389 29.16 -9.94 -12.41
C GLY A 389 28.83 -8.65 -11.65
N GLY A 390 28.46 -7.58 -12.35
CA GLY A 390 27.94 -6.31 -11.84
C GLY A 390 26.47 -6.10 -12.20
N HIS A 391 26.10 -4.89 -12.59
CA HIS A 391 24.71 -4.54 -12.95
C HIS A 391 24.38 -4.93 -14.41
N PRO A 392 23.19 -5.50 -14.70
CA PRO A 392 22.10 -5.81 -13.78
C PRO A 392 22.29 -7.14 -13.04
N LEU A 393 21.84 -7.20 -11.77
CA LEU A 393 21.76 -8.43 -10.99
C LEU A 393 20.37 -9.07 -11.17
N VAL A 394 20.28 -10.13 -11.95
CA VAL A 394 19.01 -10.79 -12.27
C VAL A 394 18.80 -12.03 -11.44
N LEU A 395 17.93 -11.92 -10.44
CA LEU A 395 17.48 -13.08 -9.67
C LEU A 395 16.51 -13.94 -10.50
N ALA A 396 16.86 -15.21 -10.67
CA ALA A 396 16.07 -16.19 -11.40
C ALA A 396 15.81 -17.44 -10.56
N ARG A 397 14.78 -18.19 -10.94
CA ARG A 397 14.33 -19.43 -10.29
C ARG A 397 14.33 -20.56 -11.30
N ARG A 398 14.76 -21.74 -10.88
CA ARG A 398 14.73 -22.93 -11.72
C ARG A 398 13.28 -23.29 -12.07
N ARG A 399 12.96 -23.42 -13.35
CA ARG A 399 11.68 -23.95 -13.82
C ARG A 399 11.65 -25.45 -13.50
N ARG A 400 10.55 -25.96 -12.96
CA ARG A 400 10.37 -27.41 -12.83
C ARG A 400 10.16 -27.95 -14.24
N ALA A 401 10.95 -28.97 -14.60
CA ALA A 401 10.73 -29.75 -15.80
C ALA A 401 9.35 -30.39 -15.75
#